data_AF-A0A352C9T9-F1
#
_entry.id   AF-A0A352C9T9-F1
#
_cell.length_a   1.000
_cell.length_b   1.000
_cell.length_c   1.000
_cell.angle_alpha   90.00
_cell.angle_beta   90.00
_cell.angle_gamma   90.00
#
_symmetry.space_group_name_H-M   'P 1'
#
loop_
_entity.id
_entity.type
_entity.pdbx_description
1 polymer ?
#
loop_
_entity_poly.entity_id
_entity_poly.type
_entity_poly.pdbx_seq_one_letter_code
_entity_poly.pdbx_strand_id
1 'polypeptide(L)' 'MDGFNETYHARPEMLLNPDARLACSSWSFATADIGSRFEHDLQGDLESGLWDERFGALRTMPSYDGSLRLVIAR' A
#
# COMPACT_ATOMS: atom_id res chain seq x y z
N MET A 1 3.16 -10.30 -9.20
CA MET A 1 3.06 -8.83 -9.02
C MET A 1 4.24 -8.45 -8.16
N ASP A 2 4.99 -7.41 -8.51
CA ASP A 2 6.17 -7.01 -7.76
C ASP A 2 5.74 -6.54 -6.36
N GLY A 3 6.36 -7.09 -5.31
CA GLY A 3 5.88 -6.97 -3.93
C GLY A 3 6.41 -5.74 -3.18
N PHE A 4 6.35 -4.55 -3.78
CA PHE A 4 6.81 -3.31 -3.15
C PHE A 4 5.66 -2.29 -3.03
N ASN A 5 5.72 -1.40 -2.02
CA ASN A 5 4.60 -0.57 -1.57
C ASN A 5 3.78 0.12 -2.70
N GLU A 6 4.43 0.74 -3.68
CA GLU A 6 3.73 1.51 -4.72
C GLU A 6 2.92 0.63 -5.69
N THR A 7 3.18 -0.69 -5.76
CA THR A 7 2.37 -1.59 -6.59
C THR A 7 0.98 -1.82 -6.01
N TYR A 8 0.78 -1.52 -4.72
CA TYR A 8 -0.49 -1.65 -4.03
C TYR A 8 -1.35 -0.37 -4.03
N HIS A 9 -0.95 0.69 -4.74
CA HIS A 9 -1.64 2.00 -4.73
C HIS A 9 -3.15 1.94 -5.02
N ALA A 10 -3.59 0.98 -5.83
CA ALA A 10 -5.00 0.78 -6.22
C ALA A 10 -5.64 -0.44 -5.51
N ARG A 11 -4.89 -1.12 -4.65
CA ARG A 11 -5.24 -2.41 -4.02
C ARG A 11 -4.85 -2.38 -2.53
N PRO A 12 -5.44 -1.46 -1.75
CA PRO A 12 -5.13 -1.29 -0.33
C PRO A 12 -5.26 -2.59 0.48
N GLU A 13 -6.16 -3.50 0.07
CA GLU A 13 -6.40 -4.78 0.75
C GLU A 13 -5.14 -5.66 0.80
N MET A 14 -4.21 -5.49 -0.14
CA MET A 14 -2.94 -6.22 -0.14
C MET A 14 -2.03 -5.83 1.02
N LEU A 15 -2.16 -4.60 1.54
CA LEU A 15 -1.40 -4.15 2.70
C LEU A 15 -1.90 -4.78 4.01
N LEU A 16 -3.09 -5.40 4.03
CA LEU A 16 -3.53 -6.20 5.18
C LEU A 16 -2.81 -7.55 5.24
N ASN A 17 -2.31 -8.06 4.11
CA ASN A 17 -1.49 -9.26 4.11
C ASN A 17 -0.13 -9.00 4.79
N PRO A 18 0.19 -9.68 5.91
CA PRO A 18 1.47 -9.49 6.60
C PRO A 18 2.67 -9.78 5.70
N ASP A 19 2.59 -10.75 4.78
CA ASP A 19 3.69 -11.09 3.87
C ASP A 19 4.00 -9.95 2.90
N ALA A 20 2.98 -9.22 2.45
CA ALA A 20 3.15 -8.06 1.57
C ALA A 20 3.88 -6.92 2.27
N ARG A 21 3.61 -6.72 3.58
CA ARG A 21 4.31 -5.73 4.40
C ARG A 21 5.73 -6.16 4.73
N LEU A 22 5.95 -7.43 5.05
CA LEU A 22 7.29 -7.97 5.32
C LEU A 22 8.21 -7.93 4.10
N ALA A 23 7.66 -8.02 2.89
CA ALA A 23 8.41 -7.85 1.64
C ALA A 23 8.89 -6.39 1.42
N CYS A 24 8.36 -5.42 2.17
CA CYS A 24 8.65 -4.00 2.03
C CYS A 24 9.53 -3.52 3.20
N SER A 25 10.83 -3.28 2.97
CA SER A 25 11.81 -2.93 4.01
C SER A 25 11.46 -1.70 4.86
N SER A 26 10.63 -0.79 4.35
CA SER A 26 10.09 0.34 5.11
C SER A 26 9.33 -0.08 6.37
N TRP A 27 8.67 -1.24 6.34
CA TRP A 27 7.90 -1.76 7.48
C TRP A 27 8.77 -2.24 8.62
N SER A 28 10.05 -2.56 8.38
CA SER A 28 10.98 -2.92 9.45
C SER A 28 11.28 -1.76 10.41
N PHE A 29 10.96 -0.53 10.03
CA PHE A 29 11.06 0.65 10.91
C PHE A 29 9.81 0.87 11.77
N ALA A 30 8.68 0.24 11.43
CA ALA A 30 7.46 0.34 12.22
C ALA A 30 7.54 -0.61 13.41
N THR A 31 7.11 -0.14 14.57
CA THR A 31 6.90 -1.00 15.74
C THR A 31 5.66 -1.86 15.55
N ALA A 32 5.55 -2.95 16.32
CA ALA A 32 4.41 -3.87 16.21
C ALA A 32 3.06 -3.17 16.48
N ASP A 33 3.02 -2.20 17.41
CA ASP A 33 1.81 -1.42 17.70
C ASP A 33 1.37 -0.54 16.52
N ILE A 34 2.33 0.01 15.76
CA ILE A 34 2.02 0.76 14.53
C ILE A 34 1.42 -0.17 13.49
N GLY A 35 1.98 -1.37 13.32
CA GLY A 35 1.45 -2.39 12.40
C GLY A 35 0.01 -2.78 12.73
N SER A 36 -0.28 -3.09 13.99
CA SER A 36 -1.64 -3.46 14.43
C SER A 36 -2.64 -2.32 14.30
N ARG A 37 -2.25 -1.08 14.61
CA ARG A 37 -3.12 0.10 14.41
C ARG A 37 -3.42 0.33 12.94
N PHE A 38 -2.39 0.24 12.08
CA PHE A 38 -2.56 0.37 10.64
C PHE A 38 -3.56 -0.66 10.09
N GLU A 39 -3.42 -1.94 10.47
CA GLU A 39 -4.36 -2.99 10.04
C GLU A 39 -5.79 -2.68 10.46
N HIS A 40 -5.99 -2.29 11.72
CA HIS A 40 -7.30 -1.98 12.26
C HIS A 40 -7.96 -0.81 11.52
N ASP A 41 -7.23 0.30 11.38
CA ASP A 41 -7.75 1.51 10.75
C ASP A 41 -8.05 1.26 9.26
N LEU A 42 -7.15 0.59 8.55
CA LEU A 42 -7.33 0.28 7.13
C LEU A 42 -8.51 -0.68 6.92
N GLN A 43 -8.65 -1.70 7.76
CA GLN A 43 -9.79 -2.61 7.69
C GLN A 43 -11.10 -1.86 7.92
N GLY A 44 -11.17 -0.99 8.93
CA GLY A 44 -12.35 -0.16 9.19
C GLY A 44 -12.71 0.77 8.03
N ASP A 45 -11.72 1.43 7.42
CA ASP A 45 -11.92 2.31 6.27
C ASP A 45 -12.41 1.54 5.02
N LEU A 46 -11.94 0.30 4.82
CA LEU A 46 -12.39 -0.55 3.72
C LEU A 46 -13.79 -1.11 3.95
N GLU A 47 -14.10 -1.57 5.17
CA GLU A 47 -15.42 -2.09 5.53
C GLU A 47 -16.51 -1.02 5.48
N SER A 48 -16.17 0.22 5.89
CA SER A 48 -17.09 1.36 5.84
C SER A 48 -17.21 2.01 4.46
N GLY A 49 -16.28 1.72 3.54
CA GLY A 49 -16.19 2.37 2.24
C GLY A 49 -15.52 3.75 2.26
N LEU A 50 -15.10 4.26 3.42
CA LEU A 50 -14.40 5.56 3.56
C LEU A 50 -13.12 5.62 2.70
N TRP A 51 -12.43 4.49 2.55
CA TRP A 51 -11.27 4.42 1.66
C TRP A 51 -11.68 4.67 0.21
N ASP A 52 -12.77 4.04 -0.25
CA ASP A 52 -13.26 4.16 -1.62
C ASP A 52 -13.81 5.56 -1.90
N GLU A 53 -14.48 6.19 -0.93
CA GLU A 53 -14.94 7.57 -1.05
C GLU A 53 -13.77 8.55 -1.26
N ARG A 54 -12.66 8.34 -0.55
CA ARG A 54 -11.50 9.24 -0.57
C ARG A 54 -10.53 8.95 -1.71
N PHE A 55 -10.29 7.67 -1.99
CA PHE A 55 -9.19 7.19 -2.83
C PHE A 55 -9.64 6.24 -3.94
N GLY A 56 -10.95 5.97 -4.08
CA GLY A 56 -11.49 5.03 -5.06
C GLY A 56 -11.11 5.35 -6.51
N ALA A 57 -10.81 6.61 -6.83
CA ALA A 57 -10.27 7.03 -8.13
C ALA A 57 -8.96 6.30 -8.51
N LEU A 58 -8.16 5.87 -7.53
CA LEU A 58 -6.94 5.09 -7.76
C LEU A 58 -7.23 3.71 -8.36
N ARG A 59 -8.38 3.10 -8.04
CA ARG A 59 -8.73 1.75 -8.51
C ARG A 59 -8.89 1.65 -10.02
N THR A 60 -9.28 2.75 -10.67
CA THR A 60 -9.49 2.83 -12.12
C THR A 60 -8.31 3.45 -12.85
N MET A 61 -7.28 3.89 -12.12
CA MET A 61 -6.12 4.51 -12.73
C MET A 61 -5.25 3.43 -13.38
N PRO A 62 -4.99 3.49 -14.70
CA PRO A 62 -4.26 2.44 -15.41
C PRO A 62 -2.77 2.41 -15.05
N SER A 63 -2.24 3.52 -14.51
CA SER A 63 -0.85 3.67 -14.10
C SER A 63 -0.73 4.68 -12.97
N TYR A 64 0.30 4.54 -12.14
CA TYR A 64 0.64 5.47 -11.08
C TYR A 64 2.07 5.99 -11.31
N ASP A 65 2.24 7.30 -11.45
CA ASP A 65 3.57 7.93 -11.51
C ASP A 65 4.11 8.08 -10.09
N GLY A 66 4.77 7.02 -9.63
CA GLY A 66 5.40 6.94 -8.32
C GLY A 66 6.84 7.48 -8.29
N SER A 67 7.59 7.10 -7.27
CA SER A 67 8.95 7.59 -7.05
C SER A 67 10.02 6.87 -7.89
N LEU A 68 9.67 5.77 -8.56
CA LEU A 68 10.60 4.97 -9.35
C LEU A 68 11.13 5.74 -10.57
N ARG A 69 12.45 5.72 -10.74
CA ARG A 69 13.17 6.27 -11.88
C ARG A 69 14.26 5.29 -12.33
N LEU A 70 14.40 5.10 -13.64
CA LEU A 70 15.46 4.28 -14.24
C LEU A 70 16.69 5.16 -14.51
N VAL A 71 17.82 4.80 -13.91
CA VAL A 71 19.12 5.46 -14.15
C VAL A 71 20.01 4.51 -14.94
N ILE A 72 20.53 4.96 -16.08
CA ILE A 72 21.41 4.16 -16.96
C ILE A 72 22.75 4.88 -17.15
N ALA A 73 23.85 4.13 -17.13
CA ALA A 73 25.16 4.62 -17.55
C ALA A 73 25.24 4.61 -19.08
N ARG A 74 25.89 5.63 -19.67
CA ARG A 74 26.19 5.68 -21.10
C ARG A 74 27.57 5.11 -21.37
#